data_AF-A0A5S9F531-F1
#
_entry.id   AF-A0A5S9F531-F1
#
_cell.length_a   1.000
_cell.length_b   1.000
_cell.length_c   1.000
_cell.angle_alpha   90.00
_cell.angle_beta   90.00
_cell.angle_gamma   90.00
#
_symmetry.space_group_name_H-M   'P 1'
#
loop_
_entity.id
_entity.type
_entity.pdbx_description
1 polymer ?
#
loop_
_entity_poly.entity_id
_entity_poly.type
_entity_poly.pdbx_seq_one_letter_code
_entity_poly.pdbx_strand_id
1 'polypeptide(L)'
;MRFLMGICILFFSVCSAQEAEESRLAQLEKKVAAIQDFLSLELQNLKNDLKQQNQRSEILRKRNNFLLKKVKFLESKVKDLEAQILHNKVKNISQPQQKTVTETEEPVEQQVKFKDKKLQLLSEEIVSPNPDIRMGAVIQLGSVNTKEALQVLKKALQDKNPYVKVLACKIALQKNDKTITNDLFALLNDEDKEVRKHANLALETITNTQVGFEHNSSKTTRDEKILEWKKKIK
;
A
#
# COMPACT_ATOMS: atom_id res chain seq x y z
N MET A 1 -28.90 17.79 85.24
CA MET A 1 -28.75 16.49 84.54
C MET A 1 -29.42 16.47 83.16
N ARG A 2 -30.75 16.63 83.04
CA ARG A 2 -31.45 16.55 81.73
C ARG A 2 -31.07 17.62 80.70
N PHE A 3 -30.82 18.85 81.13
CA PHE A 3 -30.46 19.97 80.24
C PHE A 3 -29.05 19.82 79.64
N LEU A 4 -28.07 19.37 80.45
CA LEU A 4 -26.70 19.09 80.00
C LEU A 4 -26.67 17.93 79.00
N MET A 5 -27.50 16.90 79.22
CA MET A 5 -27.59 15.74 78.32
C MET A 5 -28.15 16.12 76.94
N GLY A 6 -29.15 17.02 76.89
CA GLY A 6 -29.71 17.53 75.64
C GLY A 6 -28.73 18.34 74.81
N ILE A 7 -27.89 19.16 75.47
CA ILE A 7 -26.82 19.93 74.79
C ILE A 7 -25.77 18.98 74.21
N CYS A 8 -25.36 17.94 74.95
CA CYS A 8 -24.39 16.95 74.45
C CYS A 8 -24.90 16.18 73.22
N ILE A 9 -26.19 15.82 73.16
CA ILE A 9 -26.77 15.11 72.00
C ILE A 9 -26.79 16.00 70.76
N LEU A 10 -27.13 17.29 70.91
CA LEU A 10 -27.11 18.24 69.79
C LEU A 10 -25.68 18.50 69.30
N PHE A 11 -24.71 18.64 70.22
CA PHE A 11 -23.31 18.80 69.86
C PHE A 11 -22.75 17.58 69.12
N PHE A 12 -23.09 16.37 69.59
CA PHE A 12 -22.67 15.12 68.94
C PHE A 12 -23.30 14.95 67.55
N SER A 13 -24.59 15.31 67.40
CA SER A 13 -25.29 15.29 66.11
C SER A 13 -24.65 16.26 65.11
N VAL A 14 -24.39 17.50 65.52
CA VAL A 14 -23.73 18.51 64.68
C VAL A 14 -22.30 18.09 64.31
N CYS A 15 -21.53 17.55 65.25
CA CYS A 15 -20.17 17.07 65.00
C CYS A 15 -20.16 15.88 64.01
N SER A 16 -21.08 14.93 64.16
CA SER A 16 -21.22 13.80 63.25
C SER A 16 -21.67 14.20 61.84
N ALA A 17 -22.52 15.24 61.73
CA ALA A 17 -22.94 15.80 60.45
C ALA A 17 -21.80 16.52 59.74
N GLN A 18 -20.97 17.26 60.48
CA GLN A 18 -19.77 17.93 59.99
C GLN A 18 -18.74 16.93 59.41
N GLU A 19 -18.45 15.84 60.14
CA GLU A 19 -17.52 14.80 59.68
C GLU A 19 -18.02 14.09 58.40
N ALA A 20 -19.34 13.92 58.26
CA ALA A 20 -19.94 13.32 57.07
C ALA A 20 -19.84 14.24 55.83
N GLU A 21 -19.94 15.56 56.00
CA GLU A 21 -19.72 16.53 54.92
C GLU A 21 -18.25 16.61 54.51
N GLU A 22 -17.31 16.63 55.45
CA GLU A 22 -15.87 16.64 55.16
C GLU A 22 -15.44 15.38 54.39
N SER A 23 -15.98 14.21 54.73
CA SER A 23 -15.74 12.96 54.00
C SER A 23 -16.27 13.00 52.56
N ARG A 24 -17.44 13.61 52.34
CA ARG A 24 -18.01 13.82 50.99
C ARG A 24 -17.18 14.80 50.18
N LEU A 25 -16.71 15.89 50.79
CA LEU A 25 -15.84 16.88 50.15
C LEU A 25 -14.54 16.24 49.70
N ALA A 26 -13.87 15.47 50.57
CA ALA A 26 -12.65 14.74 50.23
C ALA A 26 -12.86 13.72 49.09
N GLN A 27 -14.04 13.08 49.02
CA GLN A 27 -14.39 12.19 47.92
C GLN A 27 -14.63 12.95 46.60
N LEU A 28 -15.24 14.13 46.66
CA LEU A 28 -15.43 15.00 45.50
C LEU A 28 -14.10 15.54 44.99
N GLU A 29 -13.20 15.98 45.86
CA GLU A 29 -11.86 16.44 45.50
C GLU A 29 -11.07 15.34 44.79
N LYS A 30 -11.12 14.11 45.29
CA LYS A 30 -10.50 12.95 44.62
C LYS A 30 -11.08 12.71 43.23
N LYS A 31 -12.39 12.84 43.05
CA LYS A 31 -13.04 12.70 41.73
C LYS A 31 -12.65 13.83 40.78
N VAL A 32 -12.61 15.07 41.27
CA VAL A 32 -12.18 16.23 40.48
C VAL A 32 -10.73 16.08 40.04
N ALA A 33 -9.83 15.67 40.94
CA ALA A 33 -8.44 15.40 40.63
C ALA A 33 -8.30 14.30 39.56
N ALA A 34 -9.03 13.19 39.70
CA ALA A 34 -9.01 12.11 38.71
C ALA A 34 -9.53 12.55 37.32
N ILE A 35 -10.57 13.38 37.28
CA ILE A 35 -11.09 13.97 36.03
C ILE A 35 -10.06 14.93 35.42
N GLN A 36 -9.40 15.73 36.26
CA GLN A 36 -8.40 16.70 35.82
C GLN A 36 -7.15 15.99 35.25
N ASP A 37 -6.72 14.91 35.89
CA ASP A 37 -5.64 14.05 35.40
C ASP A 37 -6.04 13.40 34.07
N PHE A 38 -7.25 12.83 33.96
CA PHE A 38 -7.75 12.24 32.72
C PHE A 38 -7.81 13.25 31.58
N LEU A 39 -8.38 14.43 31.81
CA LEU A 39 -8.45 15.50 30.80
C LEU A 39 -7.06 16.00 30.40
N SER A 40 -6.11 16.08 31.34
CA SER A 40 -4.75 16.48 31.04
C SER A 40 -4.04 15.48 30.12
N LEU A 41 -4.25 14.18 30.37
CA LEU A 41 -3.70 13.09 29.57
C LEU A 41 -4.33 13.06 28.17
N GLU A 42 -5.65 13.20 28.08
CA GLU A 42 -6.37 13.22 26.81
C GLU A 42 -5.97 14.43 25.95
N LEU A 43 -5.81 15.60 26.58
CA LEU A 43 -5.30 16.80 25.92
C LEU A 43 -3.86 16.60 25.40
N GLN A 44 -3.01 15.92 26.17
CA GLN A 44 -1.64 15.61 25.75
C GLN A 44 -1.63 14.65 24.55
N ASN A 45 -2.45 13.61 24.59
CA ASN A 45 -2.60 12.66 23.49
C ASN A 45 -3.07 13.38 22.21
N LEU A 46 -4.10 14.22 22.33
CA LEU A 46 -4.63 14.97 21.19
C LEU A 46 -3.59 15.93 20.58
N LYS A 47 -2.78 16.60 21.42
CA LYS A 47 -1.66 17.43 20.96
C LYS A 47 -0.61 16.63 20.19
N ASN A 48 -0.29 15.42 20.66
CA ASN A 48 0.66 14.53 20.00
C ASN A 48 0.14 14.06 18.64
N ASP A 49 -1.13 13.67 18.57
CA ASP A 49 -1.78 13.25 17.33
C ASP A 49 -1.80 14.38 16.30
N LEU A 50 -2.17 15.59 16.72
CA LEU A 50 -2.14 16.77 15.85
C LEU A 50 -0.74 17.06 15.31
N LYS A 51 0.28 16.97 16.18
CA LYS A 51 1.69 17.11 15.78
C LYS A 51 2.08 16.05 14.75
N GLN A 52 1.68 14.80 14.94
CA GLN A 52 1.96 13.72 14.01
C GLN A 52 1.24 13.94 12.65
N GLN A 53 -0.02 14.39 12.67
CA GLN A 53 -0.74 14.72 11.44
C GLN A 53 -0.06 15.85 10.66
N ASN A 54 0.38 16.90 11.34
CA ASN A 54 1.11 18.00 10.72
C ASN A 54 2.45 17.56 10.11
N GLN A 55 3.17 16.63 10.76
CA GLN A 55 4.39 16.06 10.18
C GLN A 55 4.08 15.23 8.91
N ARG A 56 3.01 14.43 8.93
CA ARG A 56 2.58 13.65 7.77
C ARG A 56 2.18 14.54 6.60
N SER A 57 1.45 15.63 6.85
CA SER A 57 1.03 16.57 5.81
C SER A 57 2.24 17.27 5.16
N GLU A 58 3.26 17.64 5.95
CA GLU A 58 4.50 18.21 5.44
C GLU A 58 5.29 17.23 4.56
N ILE A 59 5.40 15.95 4.95
CA ILE A 59 6.05 14.93 4.13
C ILE A 59 5.33 14.78 2.78
N LEU A 60 3.99 14.73 2.81
CA LEU A 60 3.18 14.66 1.59
C LEU A 60 3.37 15.89 0.71
N ARG A 61 3.44 17.09 1.30
CA ARG A 61 3.69 18.35 0.59
C ARG A 61 5.05 18.33 -0.13
N LYS A 62 6.11 17.87 0.55
CA LYS A 62 7.44 17.73 -0.03
C LYS A 62 7.45 16.74 -1.20
N ARG A 63 6.81 15.57 -1.03
CA ARG A 63 6.66 14.57 -2.09
C ARG A 63 5.90 15.13 -3.30
N ASN A 64 4.78 15.81 -3.08
CA ASN A 64 3.99 16.41 -4.16
C ASN A 64 4.78 17.47 -4.92
N ASN A 65 5.59 18.29 -4.24
CA ASN A 65 6.46 19.26 -4.89
C ASN A 65 7.54 18.56 -5.76
N PHE A 66 8.19 17.52 -5.23
CA PHE A 66 9.15 16.74 -6.00
C PHE A 66 8.53 16.12 -7.26
N LEU A 67 7.34 15.52 -7.13
CA LEU A 67 6.61 14.95 -8.27
C LEU A 67 6.25 16.04 -9.29
N LEU A 68 5.81 17.22 -8.85
CA LEU A 68 5.51 18.33 -9.73
C LEU A 68 6.75 18.78 -10.54
N LYS A 69 7.93 18.85 -9.90
CA LYS A 69 9.19 19.14 -10.60
C LYS A 69 9.52 18.06 -11.64
N LYS A 70 9.31 16.78 -11.30
CA LYS A 70 9.53 15.66 -12.22
C LYS A 70 8.58 15.72 -13.42
N VAL A 71 7.30 16.03 -13.19
CA VAL A 71 6.30 16.22 -14.26
C VAL A 71 6.73 17.33 -15.21
N LYS A 72 7.07 18.52 -14.69
CA LYS A 72 7.55 19.64 -15.53
C LYS A 72 8.78 19.28 -16.37
N PHE A 73 9.71 18.53 -15.79
CA PHE A 73 10.89 18.04 -16.51
C PHE A 73 10.52 17.08 -17.64
N LEU A 74 9.60 16.14 -17.39
CA LEU A 74 9.12 15.21 -18.40
C LEU A 74 8.35 15.93 -19.51
N GLU A 75 7.51 16.91 -19.16
CA GLU A 75 6.81 17.75 -20.14
C GLU A 75 7.79 18.47 -21.07
N SER A 76 8.88 19.02 -20.54
CA SER A 76 9.94 19.61 -21.36
C SER A 76 10.57 18.60 -22.31
N LYS A 77 10.90 17.39 -21.81
CA LYS A 77 11.48 16.34 -22.64
C LYS A 77 10.53 15.87 -23.75
N VAL A 78 9.24 15.75 -23.45
CA VAL A 78 8.23 15.40 -24.45
C VAL A 78 8.18 16.47 -25.53
N LYS A 79 8.17 17.76 -25.16
CA LYS A 79 8.22 18.87 -26.11
C LYS A 79 9.47 18.82 -27.00
N ASP A 80 10.62 18.51 -26.42
CA ASP A 80 11.88 18.36 -27.18
C ASP A 80 11.80 17.19 -28.17
N LEU A 81 11.25 16.05 -27.75
CA LEU A 81 11.04 14.88 -28.62
C LEU A 81 10.02 15.17 -29.73
N GLU A 82 8.94 15.89 -29.44
CA GLU A 82 7.97 16.32 -30.44
C GLU A 82 8.62 17.22 -31.50
N ALA A 83 9.49 18.15 -31.08
CA ALA A 83 10.27 18.98 -31.99
C ALA A 83 11.22 18.15 -32.86
N GLN A 84 11.88 17.14 -32.29
CA GLN A 84 12.72 16.21 -33.04
C GLN A 84 11.92 15.36 -34.03
N ILE A 85 10.74 14.87 -33.65
CA ILE A 85 9.83 14.14 -34.53
C ILE A 85 9.39 15.04 -35.69
N LEU A 86 9.04 16.29 -35.41
CA LEU A 86 8.65 17.25 -36.45
C LEU A 86 9.82 17.53 -37.41
N HIS A 87 11.02 17.75 -36.87
CA HIS A 87 12.24 17.93 -37.67
C HIS A 87 12.53 16.70 -38.55
N ASN A 88 12.40 15.50 -38.01
CA ASN A 88 12.61 14.25 -38.76
C ASN A 88 11.53 14.02 -39.81
N LYS A 89 10.27 14.36 -39.53
CA LYS A 89 9.18 14.33 -40.53
C LYS A 89 9.45 15.31 -41.67
N VAL A 90 9.92 16.53 -41.39
CA VAL A 90 10.30 17.52 -42.40
C VAL A 90 11.53 17.06 -43.21
N LYS A 91 12.54 16.49 -42.55
CA LYS A 91 13.75 15.95 -43.20
C LYS A 91 13.45 14.78 -44.14
N ASN A 92 12.50 13.91 -43.77
CA ASN A 92 12.07 12.75 -44.57
C ASN A 92 11.21 13.15 -45.80
N ILE A 93 10.72 14.40 -45.86
CA ILE A 93 10.05 14.95 -47.05
C ILE A 93 11.06 15.48 -48.07
N SER A 94 12.29 15.82 -47.64
CA SER A 94 13.31 16.43 -48.50
C SER A 94 14.36 15.47 -49.07
N GLN A 95 14.45 14.23 -48.60
CA GLN A 95 15.35 13.20 -49.16
C GLN A 95 14.71 11.81 -49.06
N PRO A 96 14.35 11.15 -50.18
CA PRO A 96 13.91 9.76 -50.15
C PRO A 96 15.13 8.82 -50.05
N GLN A 97 14.97 7.75 -49.24
CA GLN A 97 15.84 6.57 -49.03
C GLN A 97 16.85 6.72 -47.86
N GLN A 98 17.02 5.78 -46.92
CA GLN A 98 17.08 4.32 -47.03
C GLN A 98 16.72 3.61 -45.71
N LYS A 99 16.19 2.39 -45.85
CA LYS A 99 15.91 1.41 -44.80
C LYS A 99 17.23 0.80 -44.32
N THR A 100 17.55 0.89 -43.03
CA THR A 100 18.55 0.02 -42.39
C THR A 100 17.99 -0.49 -41.08
N VAL A 101 17.51 -1.73 -41.17
CA VAL A 101 17.32 -2.65 -40.07
C VAL A 101 18.72 -3.01 -39.57
N THR A 102 18.97 -2.83 -38.28
CA THR A 102 19.99 -3.62 -37.58
C THR A 102 19.29 -4.39 -36.48
N GLU A 103 19.05 -5.65 -36.81
CA GLU A 103 18.75 -6.75 -35.90
C GLU A 103 19.86 -6.83 -34.84
N THR A 104 19.44 -6.82 -33.58
CA THR A 104 20.04 -7.68 -32.56
C THR A 104 18.88 -8.41 -31.92
N GLU A 105 18.58 -9.58 -32.49
CA GLU A 105 17.63 -10.54 -31.95
C GLU A 105 18.27 -11.27 -30.76
N GLU A 106 17.59 -11.25 -29.62
CA GLU A 106 17.68 -12.28 -28.58
C GLU A 106 16.24 -12.66 -28.17
N PRO A 107 16.01 -13.88 -27.69
CA PRO A 107 15.13 -14.83 -28.36
C PRO A 107 13.63 -14.62 -28.13
N VAL A 108 12.90 -14.90 -29.20
CA VAL A 108 11.45 -14.89 -29.34
C VAL A 108 10.78 -15.89 -28.39
N GLU A 109 10.20 -15.41 -27.29
CA GLU A 109 9.22 -16.19 -26.52
C GLU A 109 7.78 -15.77 -26.85
N GLN A 110 7.21 -16.59 -27.73
CA GLN A 110 5.78 -16.81 -27.98
C GLN A 110 4.92 -15.54 -28.11
N GLN A 111 4.79 -15.08 -29.35
CA GLN A 111 3.72 -14.18 -29.78
C GLN A 111 2.37 -14.89 -29.60
N VAL A 112 1.74 -14.69 -28.45
CA VAL A 112 0.34 -15.05 -28.23
C VAL A 112 -0.50 -14.18 -29.16
N LYS A 113 -1.15 -14.80 -30.15
CA LYS A 113 -1.99 -14.09 -31.12
C LYS A 113 -3.33 -13.73 -30.45
N PHE A 114 -3.42 -12.52 -29.89
CA PHE A 114 -4.63 -12.03 -29.25
C PHE A 114 -5.71 -11.68 -30.29
N LYS A 115 -6.94 -12.17 -30.10
CA LYS A 115 -8.09 -11.81 -30.95
C LYS A 115 -8.56 -10.36 -30.73
N ASP A 116 -8.37 -9.85 -29.51
CA ASP A 116 -8.75 -8.48 -29.15
C ASP A 116 -7.60 -7.51 -29.37
N LYS A 117 -7.82 -6.52 -30.24
CA LYS A 117 -6.86 -5.44 -30.52
C LYS A 117 -6.41 -4.70 -29.25
N LYS A 118 -7.30 -4.58 -28.26
CA LYS A 118 -6.98 -4.00 -26.94
C LYS A 118 -5.97 -4.86 -26.17
N LEU A 119 -6.15 -6.19 -26.14
CA LEU A 119 -5.22 -7.09 -25.46
C LEU A 119 -3.87 -7.17 -26.18
N GLN A 120 -3.89 -7.12 -27.51
CA GLN A 120 -2.67 -7.02 -28.30
C GLN A 120 -1.85 -5.78 -27.91
N LEU A 121 -2.49 -4.59 -27.86
CA LEU A 121 -1.81 -3.36 -27.45
C LEU A 121 -1.25 -3.48 -26.02
N LEU A 122 -2.03 -4.01 -25.08
CA LEU A 122 -1.56 -4.21 -23.70
C LEU A 122 -0.37 -5.17 -23.61
N SER A 123 -0.34 -6.20 -24.47
CA SER A 123 0.78 -7.14 -24.54
C SER A 123 2.06 -6.53 -25.12
N GLU A 124 1.94 -5.50 -25.95
CA GLU A 124 3.08 -4.72 -26.45
C GLU A 124 3.57 -3.73 -25.39
N GLU A 125 2.66 -3.09 -24.66
CA GLU A 125 3.01 -2.17 -23.58
C GLU A 125 3.70 -2.86 -22.40
N ILE A 126 3.36 -4.13 -22.09
CA ILE A 126 3.94 -4.91 -20.99
C ILE A 126 5.44 -5.18 -21.19
N VAL A 127 5.96 -5.13 -22.42
CA VAL A 127 7.38 -5.34 -22.73
C VAL A 127 8.13 -4.01 -22.95
N SER A 128 7.47 -2.87 -22.73
CA SER A 128 8.08 -1.56 -22.90
C SER A 128 9.33 -1.41 -22.02
N PRO A 129 10.41 -0.78 -22.53
CA PRO A 129 11.58 -0.47 -21.71
C PRO A 129 11.22 0.48 -20.55
N ASN A 130 10.17 1.29 -20.70
CA ASN A 130 9.72 2.24 -19.68
C ASN A 130 8.80 1.54 -18.64
N PRO A 131 9.19 1.44 -17.36
CA PRO A 131 8.38 0.84 -16.32
C PRO A 131 7.03 1.54 -16.09
N ASP A 132 6.93 2.85 -16.34
CA ASP A 132 5.67 3.59 -16.17
C ASP A 132 4.62 3.13 -17.20
N ILE A 133 5.06 2.84 -18.44
CA ILE A 133 4.19 2.27 -19.49
C ILE A 133 3.76 0.86 -19.09
N ARG A 134 4.67 0.02 -18.60
CA ARG A 134 4.35 -1.33 -18.12
C ARG A 134 3.34 -1.29 -16.97
N MET A 135 3.50 -0.38 -16.01
CA MET A 135 2.54 -0.18 -14.92
C MET A 135 1.16 0.25 -15.46
N GLY A 136 1.12 1.17 -16.43
CA GLY A 136 -0.12 1.57 -17.10
C GLY A 136 -0.84 0.38 -17.73
N ALA A 137 -0.11 -0.50 -18.42
CA ALA A 137 -0.66 -1.73 -19.00
C ALA A 137 -1.22 -2.67 -17.93
N VAL A 138 -0.52 -2.87 -16.82
CA VAL A 138 -0.99 -3.72 -15.70
C VAL A 138 -2.27 -3.18 -15.09
N ILE A 139 -2.39 -1.86 -14.88
CA ILE A 139 -3.64 -1.26 -14.38
C ILE A 139 -4.80 -1.56 -15.34
N GLN A 140 -4.58 -1.37 -16.64
CA GLN A 140 -5.61 -1.61 -17.65
C GLN A 140 -6.03 -3.09 -17.71
N LEU A 141 -5.09 -4.03 -17.53
CA LEU A 141 -5.38 -5.47 -17.46
C LEU A 141 -6.36 -5.83 -16.32
N GLY A 142 -6.39 -5.06 -15.24
CA GLY A 142 -7.35 -5.26 -14.14
C GLY A 142 -8.80 -5.21 -14.60
N SER A 143 -9.10 -4.37 -15.60
CA SER A 143 -10.44 -4.23 -16.18
C SER A 143 -10.79 -5.28 -17.25
N VAL A 144 -9.84 -6.14 -17.64
CA VAL A 144 -10.04 -7.12 -18.72
C VAL A 144 -10.22 -8.52 -18.14
N ASN A 145 -11.41 -9.09 -18.28
CA ASN A 145 -11.77 -10.40 -17.70
C ASN A 145 -11.69 -11.53 -18.73
N THR A 146 -10.53 -11.70 -19.35
CA THR A 146 -10.25 -12.79 -20.29
C THR A 146 -9.11 -13.67 -19.79
N LYS A 147 -9.05 -14.92 -20.26
CA LYS A 147 -7.96 -15.86 -19.92
C LYS A 147 -6.61 -15.37 -20.45
N GLU A 148 -6.64 -14.70 -21.59
CA GLU A 148 -5.52 -14.06 -22.25
C GLU A 148 -4.94 -12.92 -21.39
N ALA A 149 -5.79 -12.11 -20.76
CA ALA A 149 -5.34 -11.05 -19.85
C ALA A 149 -4.59 -11.61 -18.64
N LEU A 150 -4.97 -12.81 -18.16
CA LEU A 150 -4.24 -13.50 -17.10
C LEU A 150 -2.83 -13.90 -17.55
N GLN A 151 -2.66 -14.36 -18.79
CA GLN A 151 -1.32 -14.69 -19.33
C GLN A 151 -0.43 -13.46 -19.42
N VAL A 152 -0.97 -12.30 -19.83
CA VAL A 152 -0.22 -11.04 -19.84
C VAL A 152 0.10 -10.60 -18.41
N LEU A 153 -0.82 -10.76 -17.46
CA LEU A 153 -0.58 -10.46 -16.05
C LEU A 153 0.54 -11.31 -15.44
N LYS A 154 0.65 -12.60 -15.81
CA LYS A 154 1.75 -13.46 -15.37
C LYS A 154 3.12 -12.93 -15.80
N LYS A 155 3.23 -12.33 -16.99
CA LYS A 155 4.48 -11.65 -17.42
C LYS A 155 4.83 -10.48 -16.49
N ALA A 156 3.84 -9.70 -16.06
CA ALA A 156 4.07 -8.59 -15.13
C ALA A 156 4.46 -9.03 -13.71
N LEU A 157 4.04 -10.22 -13.27
CA LEU A 157 4.51 -10.80 -12.01
C LEU A 157 6.00 -11.16 -12.06
N GLN A 158 6.57 -11.35 -13.24
CA GLN A 158 7.99 -11.67 -13.43
C GLN A 158 8.84 -10.42 -13.77
N ASP A 159 8.28 -9.22 -13.63
CA ASP A 159 8.96 -7.99 -14.02
C ASP A 159 10.19 -7.70 -13.16
N LYS A 160 11.25 -7.17 -13.79
CA LYS A 160 12.45 -6.72 -13.08
C LYS A 160 12.21 -5.56 -12.11
N ASN A 161 11.19 -4.75 -12.34
CA ASN A 161 10.85 -3.61 -11.50
C ASN A 161 9.90 -4.05 -10.36
N PRO A 162 10.27 -3.85 -9.09
CA PRO A 162 9.43 -4.24 -7.95
C PRO A 162 8.07 -3.53 -7.91
N TYR A 163 7.96 -2.29 -8.41
CA TYR A 163 6.69 -1.58 -8.48
C TYR A 163 5.70 -2.21 -9.46
N VAL A 164 6.21 -2.74 -10.58
CA VAL A 164 5.37 -3.48 -11.55
C VAL A 164 4.89 -4.78 -10.92
N LYS A 165 5.78 -5.54 -10.25
CA LYS A 165 5.42 -6.77 -9.53
C LYS A 165 4.36 -6.54 -8.44
N VAL A 166 4.56 -5.52 -7.60
CA VAL A 166 3.58 -5.14 -6.55
C VAL A 166 2.21 -4.83 -7.16
N LEU A 167 2.19 -4.06 -8.25
CA LEU A 167 0.96 -3.73 -8.94
C LEU A 167 0.30 -4.99 -9.53
N ALA A 168 1.08 -5.88 -10.15
CA ALA A 168 0.59 -7.14 -10.67
C ALA A 168 0.01 -8.05 -9.57
N CYS A 169 0.60 -8.10 -8.38
CA CYS A 169 0.02 -8.79 -7.21
C CYS A 169 -1.35 -8.21 -6.81
N LYS A 170 -1.50 -6.88 -6.81
CA LYS A 170 -2.79 -6.23 -6.51
C LYS A 170 -3.85 -6.58 -7.54
N ILE A 171 -3.50 -6.56 -8.82
CA ILE A 171 -4.42 -6.96 -9.89
C ILE A 171 -4.75 -8.46 -9.78
N ALA A 172 -3.78 -9.33 -9.50
CA ALA A 172 -4.00 -10.76 -9.29
C ALA A 172 -5.03 -11.02 -8.17
N LEU A 173 -4.90 -10.31 -7.04
CA LEU A 173 -5.86 -10.36 -5.93
C LEU A 173 -7.27 -9.92 -6.38
N GLN A 174 -7.38 -8.84 -7.18
CA GLN A 174 -8.68 -8.38 -7.71
C GLN A 174 -9.32 -9.40 -8.65
N LYS A 175 -8.54 -10.08 -9.49
CA LYS A 175 -9.04 -11.10 -10.43
C LYS A 175 -9.44 -12.39 -9.71
N ASN A 176 -8.84 -12.66 -8.56
CA ASN A 176 -9.10 -13.81 -7.71
C ASN A 176 -9.07 -15.17 -8.43
N ASP A 177 -8.17 -15.31 -9.41
CA ASP A 177 -8.02 -16.54 -10.21
C ASP A 177 -6.99 -17.48 -9.56
N LYS A 178 -7.43 -18.67 -9.14
CA LYS A 178 -6.58 -19.67 -8.49
C LYS A 178 -5.43 -20.17 -9.39
N THR A 179 -5.53 -20.04 -10.70
CA THR A 179 -4.49 -20.50 -11.63
C THR A 179 -3.21 -19.65 -11.61
N ILE A 180 -3.21 -18.50 -10.91
CA ILE A 180 -2.05 -17.63 -10.72
C ILE A 180 -1.26 -17.93 -9.43
N THR A 181 -1.76 -18.84 -8.60
CA THR A 181 -1.16 -19.16 -7.28
C THR A 181 0.31 -19.57 -7.36
N ASN A 182 0.70 -20.36 -8.37
CA ASN A 182 2.10 -20.75 -8.56
C ASN A 182 3.03 -19.55 -8.83
N ASP A 183 2.56 -18.59 -9.64
CA ASP A 183 3.31 -17.36 -9.94
C ASP A 183 3.45 -16.50 -8.68
N LEU A 184 2.39 -16.40 -7.86
CA LEU A 184 2.44 -15.69 -6.59
C LEU A 184 3.33 -16.38 -5.54
N PHE A 185 3.37 -17.72 -5.50
CA PHE A 185 4.27 -18.46 -4.61
C PHE A 185 5.74 -18.17 -4.91
N ALA A 186 6.11 -17.97 -6.19
CA ALA A 186 7.47 -17.58 -6.54
C ALA A 186 7.85 -16.22 -5.96
N LEU A 187 6.91 -15.27 -5.94
CA LEU A 187 7.11 -13.91 -5.41
C LEU A 187 7.23 -13.83 -3.89
N LEU A 188 6.86 -14.86 -3.15
CA LEU A 188 7.18 -14.94 -1.71
C LEU A 188 8.70 -15.02 -1.47
N ASN A 189 9.47 -15.41 -2.48
CA ASN A 189 10.93 -15.42 -2.44
C ASN A 189 11.61 -14.21 -3.08
N ASP A 190 10.84 -13.22 -3.53
CA ASP A 190 11.38 -12.01 -4.15
C ASP A 190 12.40 -11.29 -3.26
N GLU A 191 13.35 -10.57 -3.85
CA GLU A 191 14.34 -9.77 -3.12
C GLU A 191 13.68 -8.56 -2.44
N ASP A 192 12.65 -8.00 -3.07
CA ASP A 192 11.93 -6.84 -2.56
C ASP A 192 10.88 -7.25 -1.52
N LYS A 193 10.97 -6.64 -0.34
CA LYS A 193 10.05 -6.88 0.79
C LYS A 193 8.59 -6.58 0.46
N GLU A 194 8.33 -5.49 -0.26
CA GLU A 194 6.96 -5.07 -0.58
C GLU A 194 6.33 -6.02 -1.58
N VAL A 195 7.12 -6.57 -2.52
CA VAL A 195 6.66 -7.64 -3.42
C VAL A 195 6.22 -8.87 -2.61
N ARG A 196 7.06 -9.34 -1.68
CA ARG A 196 6.72 -10.48 -0.81
C ARG A 196 5.44 -10.27 -0.02
N LYS A 197 5.29 -9.07 0.56
CA LYS A 197 4.10 -8.68 1.34
C LYS A 197 2.82 -8.73 0.49
N HIS A 198 2.85 -8.19 -0.72
CA HIS A 198 1.66 -8.18 -1.59
C HIS A 198 1.37 -9.56 -2.20
N ALA A 199 2.40 -10.36 -2.48
CA ALA A 199 2.23 -11.75 -2.88
C ALA A 199 1.57 -12.59 -1.78
N ASN A 200 1.97 -12.40 -0.52
CA ASN A 200 1.32 -13.04 0.63
C ASN A 200 -0.16 -12.67 0.73
N LEU A 201 -0.48 -11.37 0.68
CA LEU A 201 -1.87 -10.89 0.75
C LEU A 201 -2.74 -11.48 -0.37
N ALA A 202 -2.19 -11.53 -1.59
CA ALA A 202 -2.86 -12.13 -2.74
C ALA A 202 -3.13 -13.62 -2.52
N LEU A 203 -2.14 -14.37 -2.04
CA LEU A 203 -2.28 -15.80 -1.77
C LEU A 203 -3.28 -16.09 -0.63
N GLU A 204 -3.26 -15.33 0.47
CA GLU A 204 -4.20 -15.50 1.59
C GLU A 204 -5.65 -15.37 1.10
N THR A 205 -5.91 -14.39 0.25
CA THR A 205 -7.23 -14.13 -0.32
C THR A 205 -7.63 -15.21 -1.33
N ILE A 206 -6.74 -15.55 -2.28
CA ILE A 206 -7.04 -16.48 -3.39
C ILE A 206 -7.18 -17.93 -2.90
N THR A 207 -6.36 -18.32 -1.92
CA THR A 207 -6.38 -19.67 -1.33
C THR A 207 -7.31 -19.80 -0.13
N ASN A 208 -7.83 -18.68 0.38
CA ASN A 208 -8.60 -18.61 1.62
C ASN A 208 -7.91 -19.33 2.80
N THR A 209 -6.58 -19.20 2.86
CA THR A 209 -5.71 -19.91 3.81
C THR A 209 -4.65 -18.95 4.32
N GLN A 210 -4.42 -18.93 5.64
CA GLN A 210 -3.40 -18.11 6.27
C GLN A 210 -2.32 -18.99 6.94
N VAL A 211 -1.06 -18.62 6.78
CA VAL A 211 0.09 -19.35 7.35
C VAL A 211 1.03 -18.50 8.21
N GLY A 212 0.71 -17.22 8.40
CA GLY A 212 1.55 -16.29 9.18
C GLY A 212 2.90 -16.07 8.50
N PHE A 213 2.90 -15.73 7.21
CA PHE A 213 4.13 -15.56 6.44
C PHE A 213 4.89 -14.28 6.84
N GLU A 214 6.09 -14.44 7.41
CA GLU A 214 6.94 -13.33 7.77
C GLU A 214 7.78 -12.84 6.58
N HIS A 215 7.37 -11.73 5.97
CA HIS A 215 8.05 -11.19 4.78
C HIS A 215 9.47 -10.66 5.03
N ASN A 216 9.93 -10.50 6.28
CA ASN A 216 11.30 -10.08 6.61
C ASN A 216 12.20 -11.24 7.05
N SER A 217 11.69 -12.47 7.05
CA SER A 217 12.44 -13.65 7.49
C SER A 217 13.48 -14.11 6.46
N SER A 218 14.37 -14.99 6.91
CA SER A 218 15.39 -15.61 6.05
C SER A 218 14.74 -16.36 4.87
N LYS A 219 15.47 -16.52 3.76
CA LYS A 219 14.96 -17.28 2.61
C LYS A 219 14.56 -18.71 2.99
N THR A 220 15.37 -19.38 3.81
CA THR A 220 15.09 -20.75 4.30
C THR A 220 13.77 -20.81 5.07
N THR A 221 13.53 -19.87 5.98
CA THR A 221 12.27 -19.77 6.73
C THR A 221 11.08 -19.54 5.79
N ARG A 222 11.25 -18.70 4.76
CA ARG A 222 10.21 -18.47 3.74
C ARG A 222 9.92 -19.73 2.93
N ASP A 223 10.94 -20.47 2.52
CA ASP A 223 10.81 -21.73 1.76
C ASP A 223 10.03 -22.80 2.55
N GLU A 224 10.35 -22.97 3.84
CA GLU A 224 9.62 -23.87 4.74
C GLU A 224 8.14 -23.50 4.85
N LYS A 225 7.85 -22.22 5.00
CA LYS A 225 6.48 -21.70 5.08
C LYS A 225 5.71 -21.85 3.77
N ILE A 226 6.36 -21.65 2.62
CA ILE A 226 5.77 -21.92 1.31
C ILE A 226 5.39 -23.40 1.18
N LEU A 227 6.25 -24.31 1.64
CA LEU A 227 5.98 -25.75 1.61
C LEU A 227 4.82 -26.13 2.53
N GLU A 228 4.76 -25.56 3.74
CA GLU A 228 3.64 -25.72 4.68
C GLU A 228 2.32 -25.27 4.02
N TRP A 229 2.31 -24.11 3.37
CA TRP A 229 1.13 -23.55 2.72
C TRP A 229 0.65 -24.42 1.56
N LYS A 230 1.57 -24.88 0.70
CA LYS A 230 1.25 -25.77 -0.43
C LYS A 230 0.63 -27.09 0.02
N LYS A 231 0.93 -27.56 1.23
CA LYS A 231 0.29 -28.76 1.81
C LYS A 231 -1.14 -28.49 2.29
N LYS A 232 -1.46 -27.27 2.73
CA LYS A 232 -2.79 -26.88 3.24
C LYS A 232 -3.84 -26.62 2.16
N ILE A 233 -3.40 -26.30 0.94
CA ILE A 233 -4.29 -25.98 -0.20
C ILE A 233 -4.60 -27.18 -1.10
N LYS A 234 -4.01 -28.35 -0.82
CA LYS A 234 -4.35 -29.63 -1.45
C LYS A 234 -5.60 -30.21 -0.80
#